data_AF-A0A1Y1Y3E4-F1
#
_entry.id   AF-A0A1Y1Y3E4-F1
#
_cell.length_a   1.000
_cell.length_b   1.000
_cell.length_c   1.000
_cell.angle_alpha   90.00
_cell.angle_beta   90.00
_cell.angle_gamma   90.00
#
_symmetry.space_group_name_H-M   'P 1'
#
loop_
_entity.id
_entity.type
_entity.pdbx_description
1 polymer ?
#
loop_
_entity_poly.entity_id
_entity_poly.type
_entity_poly.pdbx_seq_one_letter_code
_entity_poly.pdbx_strand_id
1 'polypeptide(L)'
;MNINALLINPAPEAPRASPPNPRFITAPSPSTSAAKLPPTPPLSTNKPMRHKRKRHDPKPVWAIMEYEVVEGQPLHPQQRQSSQAPSTPQPRPQPPPVMQQGNGAHLQPQREPKPYERELQSYERPVTNDSRLYDEVSRKVCDFLWENVVENAPVRNAIAESPATQVEIEARWGHIQEKGTGTRLQGVHDTECVLRKDFVDTLKFESTMSLQQHQKMNKCLNLQVQQSMDPAAHRAQIKYKHTREIDMFYELDQAAFNLLPPFTQKLLHSTGQRQRIRITRDAKTNNIINQVIKLRIANLEISSPQTEWDYRIGVNLEISWPGAVEALTPAVEPGRTVESMERRKDRMSYSWLNVYQIDLTQVSQGQGKNHELELELDSKALIDAADKVKKGEDNNFEGLINGMVNNLRVLSREITPPAPGVSV
;
A
#
# COMPACT_ATOMS: atom_id res chain seq x y z
N MET A 1 54.47 -39.34 6.63
CA MET A 1 54.65 -39.13 5.18
C MET A 1 54.43 -37.66 4.89
N ASN A 2 55.30 -37.12 4.04
CA ASN A 2 55.63 -35.71 3.94
C ASN A 2 54.66 -34.92 3.03
N ILE A 3 54.64 -33.62 3.29
CA ILE A 3 53.85 -32.56 2.68
C ILE A 3 54.59 -32.07 1.41
N ASN A 4 53.86 -31.52 0.44
CA ASN A 4 54.34 -30.78 -0.75
C ASN A 4 54.88 -31.60 -1.94
N ALA A 5 54.03 -31.78 -2.96
CA ALA A 5 54.29 -31.44 -4.36
C ALA A 5 53.28 -32.18 -5.26
N LEU A 6 52.37 -31.42 -5.89
CA LEU A 6 51.81 -31.63 -7.25
C LEU A 6 50.60 -30.71 -7.41
N LEU A 7 50.88 -29.40 -7.43
CA LEU A 7 49.99 -28.37 -7.95
C LEU A 7 50.69 -27.77 -9.18
N ILE A 8 50.41 -28.37 -10.34
CA ILE A 8 50.70 -27.79 -11.65
C ILE A 8 49.35 -27.70 -12.36
N ASN A 9 48.83 -26.48 -12.48
CA ASN A 9 47.69 -26.15 -13.33
C ASN A 9 48.10 -26.27 -14.81
N PRO A 10 47.29 -26.90 -15.67
CA PRO A 10 47.18 -26.48 -17.05
C PRO A 10 46.13 -25.37 -17.20
N ALA A 11 46.40 -24.46 -18.13
CA ALA A 11 45.63 -23.26 -18.49
C ALA A 11 44.27 -23.58 -19.14
N PRO A 12 43.35 -22.59 -19.31
CA PRO A 12 41.95 -22.83 -19.56
C PRO A 12 41.67 -23.20 -21.02
N GLU A 13 40.92 -24.29 -21.20
CA GLU A 13 40.41 -24.73 -22.50
C GLU A 13 39.16 -23.91 -22.86
N ALA A 14 39.17 -23.29 -24.03
CA ALA A 14 38.10 -22.45 -24.54
C ALA A 14 36.82 -23.26 -24.86
N PRO A 15 35.61 -22.71 -24.64
CA PRO A 15 34.39 -23.43 -24.96
C PRO A 15 34.21 -23.57 -26.47
N ARG A 16 34.10 -24.83 -26.90
CA ARG A 16 33.88 -25.26 -28.28
C ARG A 16 32.47 -24.84 -28.74
N ALA A 17 32.43 -23.89 -29.67
CA ALA A 17 31.20 -23.43 -30.32
C ALA A 17 30.53 -24.58 -31.09
N SER A 18 29.24 -24.80 -30.82
CA SER A 18 28.39 -25.69 -31.61
C SER A 18 27.84 -24.93 -32.84
N PRO A 19 27.76 -25.56 -34.03
CA PRO A 19 27.40 -24.89 -35.27
C PRO A 19 25.89 -24.57 -35.39
N PRO A 20 25.53 -23.54 -36.19
CA PRO A 20 24.16 -23.05 -36.29
C PRO A 20 23.34 -23.91 -37.27
N ASN A 21 22.15 -24.34 -36.84
CA ASN A 21 21.16 -24.96 -37.72
C ASN A 21 20.13 -23.91 -38.20
N PRO A 22 19.47 -24.13 -39.35
CA PRO A 22 19.24 -23.06 -40.30
C PRO A 22 17.84 -22.44 -40.18
N ARG A 23 17.80 -21.18 -40.63
CA ARG A 23 16.64 -20.39 -41.06
C ARG A 23 15.36 -21.20 -41.33
N PHE A 24 14.38 -21.05 -40.44
CA PHE A 24 12.99 -21.27 -40.81
C PHE A 24 12.49 -20.07 -41.61
N ILE A 25 12.32 -20.34 -42.91
CA ILE A 25 11.65 -19.46 -43.85
C ILE A 25 10.15 -19.44 -43.50
N THR A 26 9.64 -18.22 -43.49
CA THR A 26 8.24 -17.79 -43.40
C THR A 26 7.24 -18.73 -44.07
N ALA A 27 6.26 -19.23 -43.30
CA ALA A 27 5.01 -19.72 -43.85
C ALA A 27 4.05 -18.52 -44.08
N PRO A 28 3.55 -18.30 -45.30
CA PRO A 28 2.58 -17.24 -45.55
C PRO A 28 1.20 -17.64 -45.00
N SER A 29 0.55 -16.70 -44.32
CA SER A 29 -0.83 -16.79 -43.88
C SER A 29 -1.78 -16.98 -45.08
N PRO A 30 -2.86 -17.79 -44.95
CA PRO A 30 -3.89 -17.85 -45.97
C PRO A 30 -4.64 -16.51 -46.03
N SER A 31 -4.48 -15.84 -47.17
CA SER A 31 -5.21 -14.65 -47.59
C SER A 31 -6.72 -14.87 -47.51
N THR A 32 -7.39 -14.22 -46.57
CA THR A 32 -8.84 -14.05 -46.61
C THR A 32 -9.18 -13.00 -47.64
N SER A 33 -9.95 -13.44 -48.63
CA SER A 33 -10.41 -12.71 -49.81
C SER A 33 -10.82 -11.27 -49.51
N ALA A 34 -10.13 -10.34 -50.18
CA ALA A 34 -10.54 -8.95 -50.30
C ALA A 34 -11.94 -8.87 -50.92
N ALA A 35 -12.87 -8.25 -50.21
CA ALA A 35 -14.17 -7.88 -50.75
C ALA A 35 -13.95 -6.95 -51.95
N LYS A 36 -14.35 -7.42 -53.14
CA LYS A 36 -14.33 -6.69 -54.41
C LYS A 36 -15.15 -5.41 -54.29
N LEU A 37 -14.48 -4.28 -54.37
CA LEU A 37 -15.10 -3.00 -54.73
C LEU A 37 -15.58 -3.10 -56.19
N PRO A 38 -16.81 -2.66 -56.51
CA PRO A 38 -17.31 -2.66 -57.88
C PRO A 38 -16.65 -1.57 -58.74
N PRO A 39 -16.56 -1.77 -60.07
CA PRO A 39 -15.85 -0.88 -60.98
C PRO A 39 -16.62 0.44 -61.22
N THR A 40 -15.84 1.50 -61.43
CA THR A 40 -16.23 2.83 -61.87
C THR A 40 -17.14 2.83 -63.11
N PRO A 41 -18.27 3.57 -63.11
CA PRO A 41 -19.04 3.87 -64.32
C PRO A 41 -18.48 5.10 -65.08
N PRO A 42 -18.79 5.26 -66.38
CA PRO A 42 -18.08 6.18 -67.27
C PRO A 42 -18.51 7.65 -67.11
N LEU A 43 -17.62 8.55 -67.55
CA LEU A 43 -17.83 10.00 -67.67
C LEU A 43 -19.17 10.31 -68.35
N SER A 44 -20.06 10.97 -67.61
CA SER A 44 -21.28 11.56 -68.12
C SER A 44 -21.23 13.08 -68.00
N THR A 45 -21.70 13.72 -69.05
CA THR A 45 -21.63 15.14 -69.38
C THR A 45 -22.37 16.04 -68.38
N ASN A 46 -21.76 17.20 -68.09
CA ASN A 46 -22.28 18.24 -67.21
C ASN A 46 -23.70 18.69 -67.59
N LYS A 47 -24.66 18.52 -66.67
CA LYS A 47 -25.89 19.32 -66.57
C LYS A 47 -25.94 19.95 -65.17
N PRO A 48 -26.25 21.25 -65.01
CA PRO A 48 -26.24 21.90 -63.72
C PRO A 48 -27.39 21.40 -62.83
N MET A 49 -27.06 20.78 -61.70
CA MET A 49 -28.03 20.43 -60.65
C MET A 49 -28.39 21.67 -59.83
N ARG A 50 -29.69 21.87 -59.61
CA ARG A 50 -30.25 22.87 -58.69
C ARG A 50 -29.67 22.71 -57.28
N HIS A 51 -29.32 23.82 -56.63
CA HIS A 51 -28.84 23.88 -55.25
C HIS A 51 -29.68 23.03 -54.30
N LYS A 52 -29.11 21.93 -53.78
CA LYS A 52 -29.65 21.21 -52.62
C LYS A 52 -29.44 22.09 -51.39
N ARG A 53 -30.53 22.42 -50.68
CA ARG A 53 -30.47 23.06 -49.36
C ARG A 53 -29.60 22.22 -48.43
N LYS A 54 -28.64 22.85 -47.72
CA LYS A 54 -27.94 22.23 -46.59
C LYS A 54 -29.01 21.81 -45.57
N ARG A 55 -29.23 20.50 -45.42
CA ARG A 55 -29.96 19.99 -44.25
C ARG A 55 -29.03 20.19 -43.06
N HIS A 56 -29.44 21.06 -42.14
CA HIS A 56 -28.82 21.12 -40.82
C HIS A 56 -29.43 19.96 -40.04
N ASP A 57 -28.70 18.85 -39.93
CA ASP A 57 -29.06 17.84 -38.95
C ASP A 57 -28.84 18.43 -37.56
N PRO A 58 -29.81 18.32 -36.63
CA PRO A 58 -29.67 18.89 -35.30
C PRO A 58 -28.48 18.26 -34.59
N LYS A 59 -27.78 19.06 -33.77
CA LYS A 59 -26.69 18.55 -32.93
C LYS A 59 -27.21 17.36 -32.12
N PRO A 60 -26.55 16.20 -32.16
CA PRO A 60 -26.99 15.06 -31.37
C PRO A 60 -26.86 15.38 -29.87
N VAL A 61 -27.71 14.77 -29.04
CA VAL A 61 -27.86 15.09 -27.61
C VAL A 61 -26.54 15.04 -26.82
N TRP A 62 -25.61 14.17 -27.22
CA TRP A 62 -24.29 14.03 -26.60
C TRP A 62 -23.29 15.15 -26.95
N ALA A 63 -23.62 16.01 -27.92
CA ALA A 63 -22.81 17.13 -28.38
C ALA A 63 -23.36 18.50 -27.93
N ILE A 64 -24.40 18.50 -27.09
CA ILE A 64 -25.02 19.71 -26.53
C ILE A 64 -24.30 20.03 -25.22
N MET A 65 -23.81 21.26 -25.09
CA MET A 65 -23.18 21.74 -23.85
C MET A 65 -24.26 22.06 -22.81
N GLU A 66 -24.01 21.87 -21.51
CA GLU A 66 -25.03 22.05 -20.44
C GLU A 66 -25.70 23.45 -20.42
N TYR A 67 -25.04 24.47 -20.98
CA TYR A 67 -25.56 25.84 -21.09
C TYR A 67 -26.20 26.15 -22.46
N GLU A 68 -26.15 25.23 -23.42
CA GLU A 68 -26.84 25.39 -24.71
C GLU A 68 -28.34 25.08 -24.56
N VAL A 69 -29.16 26.11 -24.73
CA VAL A 69 -30.62 25.97 -24.75
C VAL A 69 -31.04 25.48 -26.14
N VAL A 70 -31.56 24.25 -26.21
CA VAL A 70 -32.20 23.70 -27.42
C VAL A 70 -33.71 23.64 -27.17
N GLU A 71 -34.51 24.25 -28.06
CA GLU A 71 -35.98 24.29 -28.00
C GLU A 71 -36.60 24.80 -26.68
N GLY A 72 -35.96 25.79 -26.05
CA GLY A 72 -36.61 26.63 -25.03
C GLY A 72 -36.85 25.99 -23.66
N GLN A 73 -36.28 24.81 -23.36
CA GLN A 73 -36.28 24.27 -22.00
C GLN A 73 -34.86 23.91 -21.54
N PRO A 74 -34.36 24.50 -20.43
CA PRO A 74 -33.16 24.01 -19.78
C PRO A 74 -33.45 22.67 -19.09
N LEU A 75 -32.65 21.64 -19.40
CA LEU A 75 -32.64 20.35 -18.70
C LEU A 75 -31.97 20.53 -17.33
N HIS A 76 -32.70 21.03 -16.34
CA HIS A 76 -32.26 21.01 -14.93
C HIS A 76 -32.86 19.81 -14.19
N PRO A 77 -32.07 19.03 -13.43
CA PRO A 77 -32.59 18.12 -12.41
C PRO A 77 -33.26 18.92 -11.29
N GLN A 78 -34.50 18.54 -10.97
CA GLN A 78 -35.38 19.20 -10.01
C GLN A 78 -34.78 19.21 -8.58
N GLN A 79 -34.26 20.36 -8.13
CA GLN A 79 -33.95 20.59 -6.71
C GLN A 79 -35.26 20.78 -5.92
N ARG A 80 -35.40 19.99 -4.84
CA ARG A 80 -36.49 20.05 -3.86
C ARG A 80 -36.58 21.45 -3.25
N GLN A 81 -37.72 22.12 -3.44
CA GLN A 81 -38.05 23.37 -2.77
C GLN A 81 -38.34 23.14 -1.28
N SER A 82 -37.64 23.86 -0.40
CA SER A 82 -38.07 24.11 0.97
C SER A 82 -38.92 25.38 1.01
N SER A 83 -40.08 25.27 1.64
CA SER A 83 -41.06 26.34 1.83
C SER A 83 -40.69 27.25 3.00
N GLN A 84 -40.67 28.57 2.77
CA GLN A 84 -40.82 29.57 3.83
C GLN A 84 -41.83 30.65 3.43
N ALA A 85 -42.77 30.91 4.33
CA ALA A 85 -43.83 31.90 4.19
C ALA A 85 -43.36 33.32 4.60
N PRO A 86 -43.99 34.40 4.12
CA PRO A 86 -43.59 35.77 4.42
C PRO A 86 -44.29 36.32 5.68
N SER A 87 -43.59 37.12 6.49
CA SER A 87 -44.16 37.89 7.59
C SER A 87 -43.99 39.41 7.38
N THR A 88 -45.05 40.15 7.70
CA THR A 88 -45.26 41.60 7.57
C THR A 88 -44.53 42.44 8.64
N PRO A 89 -44.28 43.75 8.42
CA PRO A 89 -43.52 44.60 9.33
C PRO A 89 -44.40 45.39 10.32
N GLN A 90 -43.92 45.57 11.57
CA GLN A 90 -44.41 46.59 12.51
C GLN A 90 -43.24 47.29 13.25
N PRO A 91 -43.43 48.54 13.76
CA PRO A 91 -42.33 49.45 14.09
C PRO A 91 -41.92 49.49 15.58
N ARG A 92 -40.69 49.99 15.79
CA ARG A 92 -39.92 50.13 17.06
C ARG A 92 -40.52 51.06 18.11
N PRO A 93 -40.05 50.94 19.36
CA PRO A 93 -39.66 52.10 20.19
C PRO A 93 -38.16 52.10 20.59
N GLN A 94 -37.61 53.30 20.79
CA GLN A 94 -36.21 53.65 21.10
C GLN A 94 -35.85 53.49 22.59
N PRO A 95 -34.56 53.33 22.95
CA PRO A 95 -34.04 53.64 24.28
C PRO A 95 -33.22 54.95 24.33
N PRO A 96 -33.07 55.59 25.52
CA PRO A 96 -32.35 56.86 25.71
C PRO A 96 -30.82 56.68 25.88
N PRO A 97 -30.02 57.76 25.84
CA PRO A 97 -28.59 57.71 25.59
C PRO A 97 -27.76 57.59 26.88
N VAL A 98 -26.62 56.90 26.80
CA VAL A 98 -25.53 57.02 27.79
C VAL A 98 -24.23 57.36 27.08
N MET A 99 -23.55 58.33 27.67
CA MET A 99 -22.35 59.02 27.20
C MET A 99 -21.13 58.13 26.99
N GLN A 100 -20.32 58.62 26.07
CA GLN A 100 -19.02 58.16 25.62
C GLN A 100 -17.93 58.19 26.70
N GLN A 101 -17.10 57.15 26.70
CA GLN A 101 -15.65 57.29 26.81
C GLN A 101 -15.00 56.38 25.75
N GLY A 102 -14.09 56.97 24.96
CA GLY A 102 -13.30 56.30 23.92
C GLY A 102 -12.33 55.28 24.51
N ASN A 103 -11.63 54.44 23.75
CA ASN A 103 -11.12 54.63 22.39
C ASN A 103 -10.68 53.25 21.85
N GLY A 104 -10.85 53.01 20.54
CA GLY A 104 -10.01 52.04 19.80
C GLY A 104 -10.61 50.66 19.46
N ALA A 105 -11.79 50.61 18.82
CA ALA A 105 -12.23 49.40 18.14
C ALA A 105 -11.44 49.19 16.85
N HIS A 106 -10.51 48.22 16.88
CA HIS A 106 -9.86 47.70 15.68
C HIS A 106 -10.93 47.04 14.81
N LEU A 107 -11.19 47.62 13.64
CA LEU A 107 -11.94 46.97 12.56
C LEU A 107 -11.28 45.63 12.28
N GLN A 108 -12.00 44.53 12.51
CA GLN A 108 -11.61 43.23 11.99
C GLN A 108 -11.64 43.33 10.47
N PRO A 109 -10.53 43.06 9.76
CA PRO A 109 -10.61 42.85 8.33
C PRO A 109 -11.50 41.62 8.11
N GLN A 110 -12.50 41.73 7.24
CA GLN A 110 -13.11 40.56 6.62
C GLN A 110 -11.99 39.61 6.21
N ARG A 111 -11.97 38.40 6.77
CA ARG A 111 -11.10 37.35 6.28
C ARG A 111 -11.50 37.07 4.85
N GLU A 112 -10.73 37.60 3.92
CA GLU A 112 -10.72 37.12 2.55
C GLU A 112 -10.54 35.59 2.58
N PRO A 113 -11.25 34.83 1.73
CA PRO A 113 -10.99 33.41 1.59
C PRO A 113 -9.53 33.25 1.20
N LYS A 114 -8.77 32.50 2.01
CA LYS A 114 -7.38 32.18 1.69
C LYS A 114 -7.34 31.65 0.25
N PRO A 115 -6.52 32.23 -0.65
CA PRO A 115 -6.29 31.61 -1.94
C PRO A 115 -5.73 30.23 -1.64
N TYR A 116 -6.47 29.20 -2.04
CA TYR A 116 -5.99 27.83 -2.11
C TYR A 116 -4.59 27.86 -2.72
N GLU A 117 -3.63 27.20 -2.08
CA GLU A 117 -2.25 27.11 -2.55
C GLU A 117 -2.23 26.72 -4.03
N ARG A 118 -1.89 27.69 -4.88
CA ARG A 118 -1.62 27.46 -6.30
C ARG A 118 -0.23 26.84 -6.40
N GLU A 119 -0.16 25.52 -6.38
CA GLU A 119 0.98 24.83 -6.99
C GLU A 119 0.51 23.78 -8.00
N LEU A 120 0.30 24.28 -9.21
CA LEU A 120 0.57 23.60 -10.47
C LEU A 120 1.17 24.67 -11.40
N GLN A 121 2.47 24.61 -11.68
CA GLN A 121 3.14 25.63 -12.50
C GLN A 121 3.51 25.17 -13.91
N SER A 122 2.85 24.16 -14.48
CA SER A 122 3.03 23.87 -15.92
C SER A 122 1.87 23.13 -16.60
N TYR A 123 1.05 22.39 -15.85
CA TYR A 123 -0.11 21.65 -16.40
C TYR A 123 -1.34 21.85 -15.52
N GLU A 124 -2.50 22.08 -16.14
CA GLU A 124 -3.78 22.29 -15.44
C GLU A 124 -4.25 21.02 -14.72
N ARG A 125 -5.14 21.17 -13.73
CA ARG A 125 -5.79 20.03 -13.06
C ARG A 125 -6.57 19.16 -14.06
N PRO A 126 -6.88 17.90 -13.72
CA PRO A 126 -7.78 17.07 -14.51
C PRO A 126 -9.10 17.78 -14.81
N VAL A 127 -9.88 17.28 -15.78
CA VAL A 127 -11.15 17.90 -16.23
C VAL A 127 -12.11 18.24 -15.07
N THR A 128 -12.09 17.46 -13.99
CA THR A 128 -12.90 17.67 -12.78
C THR A 128 -12.35 18.73 -11.81
N ASN A 129 -11.20 19.34 -12.13
CA ASN A 129 -10.42 20.23 -11.28
C ASN A 129 -10.00 19.59 -9.93
N ASP A 130 -10.02 18.26 -9.85
CA ASP A 130 -9.65 17.54 -8.63
C ASP A 130 -8.15 17.70 -8.36
N SER A 131 -7.82 17.96 -7.09
CA SER A 131 -6.46 18.12 -6.60
C SER A 131 -5.74 16.80 -6.34
N ARG A 132 -6.49 15.69 -6.22
CA ARG A 132 -5.93 14.39 -5.85
C ARG A 132 -6.55 13.31 -6.73
N LEU A 133 -5.73 12.71 -7.58
CA LEU A 133 -6.10 11.47 -8.27
C LEU A 133 -5.46 10.29 -7.53
N TYR A 134 -6.21 9.21 -7.38
CA TYR A 134 -5.66 7.96 -6.90
C TYR A 134 -5.00 7.20 -8.05
N ASP A 135 -3.93 6.47 -7.74
CA ASP A 135 -3.45 5.40 -8.60
C ASP A 135 -4.13 4.08 -8.23
N GLU A 136 -4.30 3.18 -9.20
CA GLU A 136 -5.07 1.94 -9.03
C GLU A 136 -4.52 1.03 -7.94
N VAL A 137 -3.19 0.97 -7.77
CA VAL A 137 -2.57 0.16 -6.71
C VAL A 137 -2.94 0.74 -5.35
N SER A 138 -2.73 2.05 -5.14
CA SER A 138 -3.08 2.71 -3.88
C SER A 138 -4.58 2.61 -3.55
N ARG A 139 -5.46 2.77 -4.56
CA ARG A 139 -6.91 2.55 -4.41
C ARG A 139 -7.22 1.13 -3.95
N LYS A 140 -6.58 0.12 -4.54
CA LYS A 140 -6.76 -1.28 -4.14
C LYS A 140 -6.24 -1.56 -2.74
N VAL A 141 -5.17 -0.92 -2.29
CA VAL A 141 -4.72 -1.01 -0.89
C VAL A 141 -5.74 -0.37 0.04
N CYS A 142 -6.33 0.77 -0.35
CA CYS A 142 -7.42 1.39 0.42
C CYS A 142 -8.62 0.46 0.57
N ASP A 143 -9.07 -0.15 -0.54
CA ASP A 143 -10.18 -1.11 -0.52
C ASP A 143 -9.86 -2.32 0.37
N PHE A 144 -8.67 -2.89 0.22
CA PHE A 144 -8.21 -4.03 1.01
C PHE A 144 -8.21 -3.74 2.53
N LEU A 145 -7.66 -2.59 2.94
CA LEU A 145 -7.65 -2.21 4.36
C LEU A 145 -9.06 -1.85 4.86
N TRP A 146 -9.88 -1.22 4.03
CA TRP A 146 -11.26 -0.92 4.37
C TRP A 146 -12.05 -2.20 4.64
N GLU A 147 -11.99 -3.17 3.74
CA GLU A 147 -12.68 -4.45 3.86
C GLU A 147 -12.19 -5.27 5.05
N ASN A 148 -10.87 -5.37 5.26
CA ASN A 148 -10.28 -6.31 6.22
C ASN A 148 -10.07 -5.72 7.62
N VAL A 149 -10.10 -4.39 7.76
CA VAL A 149 -9.95 -3.70 9.05
C VAL A 149 -11.21 -2.91 9.41
N VAL A 150 -11.72 -2.07 8.50
CA VAL A 150 -12.77 -1.09 8.82
C VAL A 150 -14.17 -1.73 8.87
N GLU A 151 -14.52 -2.52 7.86
CA GLU A 151 -15.83 -3.21 7.75
C GLU A 151 -15.82 -4.64 8.32
N ASN A 152 -14.65 -5.14 8.73
CA ASN A 152 -14.52 -6.47 9.31
C ASN A 152 -15.07 -6.50 10.74
N ALA A 153 -16.38 -6.70 10.87
CA ALA A 153 -17.07 -6.70 12.16
C ALA A 153 -16.47 -7.66 13.21
N PRO A 154 -16.12 -8.92 12.89
CA PRO A 154 -15.40 -9.79 13.82
C PRO A 154 -14.11 -9.18 14.38
N VAL A 155 -13.27 -8.60 13.51
CA VAL A 155 -12.02 -7.91 13.93
C VAL A 155 -12.34 -6.68 14.78
N ARG A 156 -13.30 -5.84 14.35
CA ARG A 156 -13.73 -4.63 15.09
C ARG A 156 -14.29 -4.97 16.47
N ASN A 157 -15.02 -6.08 16.61
CA ASN A 157 -15.54 -6.55 17.89
C ASN A 157 -14.42 -7.02 18.83
N ALA A 158 -13.42 -7.73 18.30
CA ALA A 158 -12.29 -8.21 19.10
C ALA A 158 -11.43 -7.05 19.65
N ILE A 159 -11.13 -6.03 18.84
CA ILE A 159 -10.40 -4.84 19.31
C ILE A 159 -11.22 -3.98 20.29
N ALA A 160 -12.55 -3.95 20.14
CA ALA A 160 -13.42 -3.19 21.04
C ALA A 160 -13.61 -3.90 22.39
N GLU A 161 -13.58 -5.23 22.40
CA GLU A 161 -13.73 -6.05 23.61
C GLU A 161 -12.52 -5.91 24.55
N SER A 162 -11.31 -5.83 24.00
CA SER A 162 -10.09 -5.84 24.81
C SER A 162 -9.02 -4.90 24.30
N PRO A 163 -8.46 -4.01 25.15
CA PRO A 163 -7.33 -3.18 24.78
C PRO A 163 -6.04 -3.99 24.56
N ALA A 164 -6.03 -5.25 24.99
CA ALA A 164 -4.94 -6.20 24.72
C ALA A 164 -5.00 -6.79 23.30
N THR A 165 -5.99 -6.42 22.49
CA THR A 165 -6.15 -6.90 21.11
C THR A 165 -6.03 -5.74 20.15
N GLN A 166 -5.06 -5.81 19.23
CA GLN A 166 -4.77 -4.74 18.28
C GLN A 166 -4.60 -5.30 16.87
N VAL A 167 -4.95 -4.48 15.87
CA VAL A 167 -4.61 -4.78 14.48
C VAL A 167 -3.18 -4.34 14.22
N GLU A 168 -2.42 -5.18 13.54
CA GLU A 168 -1.10 -4.88 13.01
C GLU A 168 -1.20 -4.88 11.48
N ILE A 169 -0.78 -3.77 10.87
CA ILE A 169 -0.77 -3.57 9.42
C ILE A 169 0.68 -3.43 9.01
N GLU A 170 1.18 -4.40 8.27
CA GLU A 170 2.59 -4.48 7.91
C GLU A 170 2.74 -4.73 6.41
N ALA A 171 3.64 -4.00 5.77
CA ALA A 171 4.06 -4.24 4.41
C ALA A 171 5.48 -4.81 4.42
N ARG A 172 5.70 -5.88 3.67
CA ARG A 172 7.01 -6.55 3.56
C ARG A 172 7.52 -6.46 2.14
N TRP A 173 8.84 -6.29 2.01
CA TRP A 173 9.56 -6.44 0.75
C TRP A 173 10.06 -7.87 0.61
N GLY A 174 10.00 -8.42 -0.60
CA GLY A 174 10.45 -9.77 -0.88
C GLY A 174 10.25 -10.15 -2.34
N HIS A 175 10.10 -11.44 -2.60
CA HIS A 175 9.80 -11.95 -3.93
C HIS A 175 8.50 -12.76 -3.91
N ILE A 176 7.64 -12.50 -4.89
CA ILE A 176 6.52 -13.39 -5.20
C ILE A 176 7.04 -14.44 -6.16
N GLN A 177 6.99 -15.71 -5.76
CA GLN A 177 7.52 -16.86 -6.48
C GLN A 177 6.41 -17.81 -6.90
N GLU A 178 6.57 -18.44 -8.06
CA GLU A 178 5.73 -19.57 -8.45
C GLU A 178 6.09 -20.82 -7.63
N LYS A 179 5.11 -21.49 -7.02
CA LYS A 179 5.37 -22.66 -6.15
C LYS A 179 6.06 -23.81 -6.88
N GLY A 180 5.79 -23.98 -8.18
CA GLY A 180 6.34 -25.08 -8.97
C GLY A 180 7.82 -24.92 -9.32
N THR A 181 8.27 -23.70 -9.57
CA THR A 181 9.64 -23.40 -10.04
C THR A 181 10.51 -22.75 -8.97
N GLY A 182 9.90 -22.10 -7.96
CA GLY A 182 10.60 -21.26 -6.99
C GLY A 182 11.15 -19.96 -7.59
N THR A 183 10.87 -19.68 -8.87
CA THR A 183 11.35 -18.47 -9.54
C THR A 183 10.43 -17.30 -9.24
N ARG A 184 10.99 -16.10 -9.14
CA ARG A 184 10.21 -14.87 -9.04
C ARG A 184 9.26 -14.77 -10.24
N LEU A 185 8.02 -14.35 -9.98
CA LEU A 185 7.00 -14.13 -11.00
C LEU A 185 7.49 -13.11 -12.03
N GLN A 186 7.48 -13.48 -13.31
CA GLN A 186 7.95 -12.64 -14.41
C GLN A 186 7.08 -12.86 -15.67
N GLY A 187 7.08 -11.87 -16.58
CA GLY A 187 6.55 -12.02 -17.93
C GLY A 187 5.03 -11.95 -18.09
N VAL A 188 4.28 -11.64 -17.01
CA VAL A 188 2.81 -11.50 -17.06
C VAL A 188 2.33 -10.05 -16.99
N HIS A 189 3.19 -9.12 -16.55
CA HIS A 189 2.94 -7.67 -16.49
C HIS A 189 4.26 -6.90 -16.49
N ASP A 190 4.25 -5.67 -17.00
CA ASP A 190 5.45 -4.82 -17.13
C ASP A 190 5.56 -3.72 -16.06
N THR A 191 4.51 -3.52 -15.25
CA THR A 191 4.43 -2.45 -14.25
C THR A 191 3.87 -2.98 -12.93
N GLU A 192 4.05 -2.21 -11.85
CA GLU A 192 3.51 -2.56 -10.53
C GLU A 192 2.01 -2.88 -10.60
N CYS A 193 1.61 -4.05 -10.10
CA CYS A 193 0.21 -4.48 -10.13
C CYS A 193 -0.18 -5.30 -8.90
N VAL A 194 -1.46 -5.21 -8.52
CA VAL A 194 -2.04 -6.05 -7.47
C VAL A 194 -2.43 -7.41 -8.07
N LEU A 195 -2.00 -8.50 -7.43
CA LEU A 195 -2.35 -9.84 -7.88
C LEU A 195 -3.77 -10.22 -7.45
N ARG A 196 -4.49 -10.89 -8.36
CA ARG A 196 -5.83 -11.40 -8.05
C ARG A 196 -5.75 -12.52 -7.02
N LYS A 197 -6.67 -12.50 -6.05
CA LYS A 197 -6.74 -13.49 -4.96
C LYS A 197 -6.72 -14.94 -5.45
N ASP A 198 -7.44 -15.25 -6.53
CA ASP A 198 -7.53 -16.60 -7.10
C ASP A 198 -6.18 -17.16 -7.59
N PHE A 199 -5.22 -16.27 -7.89
CA PHE A 199 -3.89 -16.65 -8.35
C PHE A 199 -2.88 -16.75 -7.21
N VAL A 200 -3.13 -16.11 -6.07
CA VAL A 200 -2.19 -16.08 -4.93
C VAL A 200 -1.96 -17.48 -4.35
N ASP A 201 -2.95 -18.38 -4.43
CA ASP A 201 -2.83 -19.75 -3.91
C ASP A 201 -1.81 -20.61 -4.67
N THR A 202 -1.44 -20.25 -5.89
CA THR A 202 -0.38 -20.92 -6.67
C THR A 202 1.00 -20.32 -6.42
N LEU A 203 1.07 -19.24 -5.64
CA LEU A 203 2.27 -18.44 -5.40
C LEU A 203 2.75 -18.53 -3.95
N LYS A 204 4.03 -18.24 -3.75
CA LYS A 204 4.67 -18.11 -2.44
C LYS A 204 5.31 -16.72 -2.37
N PHE A 205 5.09 -15.99 -1.30
CA PHE A 205 5.88 -14.80 -1.02
C PHE A 205 7.02 -15.16 -0.08
N GLU A 206 8.23 -14.74 -0.43
CA GLU A 206 9.43 -14.93 0.37
C GLU A 206 9.98 -13.58 0.81
N SER A 207 9.87 -13.30 2.11
CA SER A 207 10.38 -12.08 2.74
C SER A 207 11.86 -12.27 3.07
N THR A 208 12.73 -12.03 2.10
CA THR A 208 14.17 -12.14 2.27
C THR A 208 14.89 -11.15 1.38
N MET A 209 16.07 -10.71 1.80
CA MET A 209 17.02 -9.97 0.98
C MET A 209 18.45 -10.45 1.23
N SER A 210 19.35 -10.15 0.30
CA SER A 210 20.77 -10.43 0.50
C SER A 210 21.38 -9.54 1.58
N LEU A 211 22.48 -9.99 2.17
CA LEU A 211 23.25 -9.19 3.13
C LEU A 211 23.70 -7.84 2.54
N GLN A 212 24.06 -7.80 1.25
CA GLN A 212 24.45 -6.58 0.56
C GLN A 212 23.29 -5.60 0.46
N GLN A 213 22.09 -6.09 0.11
CA GLN A 213 20.89 -5.27 0.06
C GLN A 213 20.54 -4.72 1.45
N HIS A 214 20.61 -5.57 2.48
CA HIS A 214 20.40 -5.15 3.87
C HIS A 214 21.40 -4.06 4.31
N GLN A 215 22.69 -4.19 3.98
CA GLN A 215 23.70 -3.18 4.28
C GLN A 215 23.44 -1.85 3.54
N LYS A 216 23.06 -1.92 2.25
CA LYS A 216 22.72 -0.73 1.46
C LYS A 216 21.49 -0.02 2.05
N MET A 217 20.44 -0.77 2.40
CA MET A 217 19.24 -0.23 3.02
C MET A 217 19.55 0.42 4.38
N ASN A 218 20.36 -0.23 5.20
CA ASN A 218 20.79 0.35 6.48
C ASN A 218 21.49 1.70 6.29
N LYS A 219 22.39 1.81 5.30
CA LYS A 219 23.07 3.08 4.99
C LYS A 219 22.09 4.16 4.53
N CYS A 220 21.16 3.80 3.64
CA CYS A 220 20.11 4.71 3.16
C CYS A 220 19.26 5.24 4.33
N LEU A 221 18.70 4.35 5.16
CA LEU A 221 17.83 4.74 6.27
C LEU A 221 18.57 5.60 7.32
N ASN A 222 19.83 5.28 7.64
CA ASN A 222 20.64 6.11 8.53
C ASN A 222 20.91 7.51 7.95
N LEU A 223 21.13 7.62 6.64
CA LEU A 223 21.25 8.92 5.97
C LEU A 223 19.96 9.72 6.08
N GLN A 224 18.80 9.08 5.88
CA GLN A 224 17.50 9.74 6.04
C GLN A 224 17.28 10.25 7.48
N VAL A 225 17.73 9.49 8.49
CA VAL A 225 17.71 9.95 9.89
C VAL A 225 18.55 11.22 10.04
N GLN A 226 19.80 11.22 9.58
CA GLN A 226 20.69 12.37 9.69
C GLN A 226 20.10 13.61 9.00
N GLN A 227 19.59 13.46 7.79
CA GLN A 227 18.96 14.55 7.04
C GLN A 227 17.69 15.08 7.72
N SER A 228 16.93 14.22 8.40
CA SER A 228 15.71 14.63 9.10
C SER A 228 15.95 15.44 10.38
N MET A 229 17.18 15.46 10.88
CA MET A 229 17.57 16.21 12.09
C MET A 229 18.02 17.64 11.78
N ASP A 230 18.25 17.98 10.51
CA ASP A 230 18.59 19.35 10.11
C ASP A 230 17.39 20.29 10.37
N PRO A 231 17.55 21.38 11.14
CA PRO A 231 16.48 22.35 11.38
C PRO A 231 15.93 23.01 10.11
N ALA A 232 16.70 23.05 9.03
CA ALA A 232 16.27 23.54 7.72
C ALA A 232 15.54 22.47 6.88
N ALA A 233 15.45 21.22 7.36
CA ALA A 233 14.80 20.16 6.63
C ALA A 233 13.29 20.36 6.57
N HIS A 234 12.72 20.39 5.36
CA HIS A 234 11.27 20.41 5.14
C HIS A 234 10.65 19.01 5.29
N ARG A 235 10.99 18.27 6.36
CA ARG A 235 10.44 16.93 6.63
C ARG A 235 10.32 16.67 8.13
N ALA A 236 9.46 15.70 8.48
CA ALA A 236 9.36 15.22 9.86
C ALA A 236 10.65 14.51 10.29
N GLN A 237 11.02 14.68 11.57
CA GLN A 237 12.12 13.97 12.20
C GLN A 237 11.86 12.46 12.22
N ILE A 238 12.89 11.69 11.87
CA ILE A 238 12.88 10.23 11.95
C ILE A 238 13.56 9.80 13.25
N LYS A 239 12.83 9.06 14.09
CA LYS A 239 13.34 8.45 15.31
C LYS A 239 14.02 7.13 14.97
N TYR A 240 15.13 6.85 15.64
CA TYR A 240 15.89 5.61 15.49
C TYR A 240 15.90 4.81 16.79
N LYS A 241 15.74 3.48 16.70
CA LYS A 241 15.87 2.54 17.82
C LYS A 241 16.54 1.26 17.35
N HIS A 242 17.45 0.72 18.17
CA HIS A 242 18.12 -0.56 17.90
C HIS A 242 17.82 -1.54 19.03
N THR A 243 17.17 -2.67 18.71
CA THR A 243 16.86 -3.72 19.68
C THR A 243 17.51 -5.05 19.31
N ARG A 244 17.76 -5.87 20.35
CA ARG A 244 18.15 -7.27 20.19
C ARG A 244 17.20 -8.10 21.02
N GLU A 245 16.49 -9.00 20.35
CA GLU A 245 15.34 -9.70 20.90
C GLU A 245 15.48 -11.19 20.66
N ILE A 246 14.89 -11.99 21.55
CA ILE A 246 14.81 -13.44 21.43
C ILE A 246 13.34 -13.81 21.42
N ASP A 247 12.86 -14.34 20.30
CA ASP A 247 11.52 -14.91 20.19
C ASP A 247 11.56 -16.40 20.50
N MET A 248 10.63 -16.81 21.35
CA MET A 248 10.28 -18.22 21.60
C MET A 248 8.80 -18.45 21.42
N PHE A 249 8.46 -19.65 20.93
CA PHE A 249 7.07 -20.03 20.69
C PHE A 249 6.63 -21.12 21.66
N TYR A 250 5.37 -21.02 22.05
CA TYR A 250 4.72 -21.94 22.96
C TYR A 250 3.39 -22.38 22.39
N GLU A 251 2.98 -23.58 22.73
CA GLU A 251 1.68 -24.14 22.33
C GLU A 251 0.55 -23.38 23.04
N LEU A 252 -0.51 -23.07 22.29
CA LEU A 252 -1.76 -22.57 22.84
C LEU A 252 -2.67 -23.76 23.12
N ASP A 253 -2.53 -24.36 24.30
CA ASP A 253 -3.39 -25.47 24.72
C ASP A 253 -4.82 -25.00 25.06
N GLN A 254 -5.72 -25.95 25.34
CA GLN A 254 -7.12 -25.63 25.62
C GLN A 254 -7.30 -24.76 26.88
N ALA A 255 -6.49 -24.99 27.92
CA ALA A 255 -6.58 -24.21 29.16
C ALA A 255 -6.15 -22.77 28.89
N ALA A 256 -5.07 -22.58 28.14
CA ALA A 256 -4.56 -21.30 27.72
C ALA A 256 -5.54 -20.56 26.79
N PHE A 257 -6.12 -21.27 25.82
CA PHE A 257 -7.13 -20.74 24.92
C PHE A 257 -8.35 -20.18 25.67
N ASN A 258 -8.81 -20.86 26.72
CA ASN A 258 -9.96 -20.44 27.51
C ASN A 258 -9.73 -19.14 28.30
N LEU A 259 -8.48 -18.68 28.46
CA LEU A 259 -8.16 -17.39 29.09
C LEU A 259 -8.34 -16.19 28.16
N LEU A 260 -8.50 -16.41 26.85
CA LEU A 260 -8.59 -15.33 25.86
C LEU A 260 -9.98 -14.68 25.86
N PRO A 261 -10.12 -13.43 25.39
CA PRO A 261 -11.44 -12.80 25.25
C PRO A 261 -12.38 -13.57 24.29
N PRO A 262 -13.71 -13.63 24.56
CA PRO A 262 -14.67 -14.38 23.76
C PRO A 262 -14.67 -14.11 22.25
N PHE A 263 -14.58 -12.85 21.79
CA PHE A 263 -14.52 -12.57 20.35
C PHE A 263 -13.21 -13.06 19.74
N THR A 264 -12.11 -12.93 20.47
CA THR A 264 -10.82 -13.46 20.08
C THR A 264 -10.83 -14.99 19.98
N GLN A 265 -11.43 -15.68 20.96
CA GLN A 265 -11.61 -17.13 20.91
C GLN A 265 -12.36 -17.55 19.64
N LYS A 266 -13.50 -16.89 19.34
CA LYS A 266 -14.29 -17.18 18.14
C LYS A 266 -13.48 -17.01 16.85
N LEU A 267 -12.72 -15.92 16.74
CA LEU A 267 -11.85 -15.66 15.59
C LEU A 267 -10.79 -16.76 15.42
N LEU A 268 -10.07 -17.08 16.49
CA LEU A 268 -9.04 -18.12 16.47
C LEU A 268 -9.63 -19.48 16.06
N HIS A 269 -10.76 -19.87 16.66
CA HIS A 269 -11.48 -21.11 16.31
C HIS A 269 -11.90 -21.16 14.84
N SER A 270 -12.36 -20.03 14.28
CA SER A 270 -12.83 -19.97 12.89
C SER A 270 -11.76 -20.25 11.84
N THR A 271 -10.48 -20.07 12.19
CA THR A 271 -9.37 -20.31 11.26
C THR A 271 -9.05 -21.79 11.05
N GLY A 272 -9.46 -22.66 11.98
CA GLY A 272 -9.12 -24.08 11.97
C GLY A 272 -7.62 -24.38 12.12
N GLN A 273 -6.77 -23.35 12.32
CA GLN A 273 -5.32 -23.51 12.47
C GLN A 273 -4.92 -23.40 13.93
N ARG A 274 -3.95 -24.24 14.34
CA ARG A 274 -3.32 -24.14 15.64
C ARG A 274 -2.48 -22.87 15.70
N GLN A 275 -2.76 -22.04 16.69
CA GLN A 275 -1.99 -20.83 16.95
C GLN A 275 -0.99 -21.05 18.07
N ARG A 276 0.05 -20.23 18.09
CA ARG A 276 1.13 -20.29 19.08
C ARG A 276 1.23 -18.96 19.82
N ILE A 277 1.66 -19.03 21.06
CA ILE A 277 2.02 -17.86 21.85
C ILE A 277 3.49 -17.56 21.55
N ARG A 278 3.78 -16.34 21.08
CA ARG A 278 5.13 -15.82 20.91
C ARG A 278 5.51 -15.02 22.14
N ILE A 279 6.56 -15.42 22.84
CA ILE A 279 7.18 -14.66 23.91
C ILE A 279 8.47 -14.05 23.36
N THR A 280 8.58 -12.73 23.47
CA THR A 280 9.76 -11.98 23.06
C THR A 280 10.48 -11.48 24.31
N ARG A 281 11.78 -11.76 24.40
CA ARG A 281 12.66 -11.32 25.51
C ARG A 281 13.75 -10.39 24.99
N ASP A 282 14.15 -9.43 25.81
CA ASP A 282 15.35 -8.63 25.54
C ASP A 282 16.60 -9.51 25.65
N ALA A 283 17.46 -9.49 24.63
CA ALA A 283 18.59 -10.41 24.54
C ALA A 283 19.70 -10.15 25.58
N LYS A 284 19.74 -8.95 26.18
CA LYS A 284 20.74 -8.60 27.21
C LYS A 284 20.25 -8.93 28.61
N THR A 285 19.01 -8.57 28.92
CA THR A 285 18.43 -8.65 30.27
C THR A 285 17.57 -9.89 30.48
N ASN A 286 17.18 -10.58 29.41
CA ASN A 286 16.27 -11.73 29.40
C ASN A 286 14.85 -11.42 29.93
N ASN A 287 14.54 -10.14 30.15
CA ASN A 287 13.22 -9.67 30.54
C ASN A 287 12.22 -9.87 29.41
N ILE A 288 10.99 -10.28 29.75
CA ILE A 288 9.89 -10.38 28.78
C ILE A 288 9.52 -8.96 28.35
N ILE A 289 9.59 -8.69 27.05
CA ILE A 289 9.23 -7.41 26.45
C ILE A 289 7.88 -7.46 25.74
N ASN A 290 7.49 -8.64 25.23
CA ASN A 290 6.18 -8.82 24.62
C ASN A 290 5.73 -10.28 24.71
N GLN A 291 4.42 -10.50 24.75
CA GLN A 291 3.80 -11.83 24.76
C GLN A 291 2.50 -11.78 23.96
N VAL A 292 2.49 -12.39 22.77
CA VAL A 292 1.39 -12.23 21.82
C VAL A 292 1.00 -13.52 21.11
N ILE A 293 -0.26 -13.61 20.73
CA ILE A 293 -0.80 -14.55 19.76
C ILE A 293 -1.10 -13.75 18.50
N LYS A 294 -0.48 -14.12 17.38
CA LYS A 294 -0.64 -13.43 16.09
C LYS A 294 -1.57 -14.24 15.19
N LEU A 295 -2.68 -13.64 14.78
CA LEU A 295 -3.67 -14.23 13.88
C LEU A 295 -3.64 -13.49 12.54
N ARG A 296 -3.35 -14.18 11.45
CA ARG A 296 -3.41 -13.58 10.12
C ARG A 296 -4.86 -13.41 9.68
N ILE A 297 -5.23 -12.20 9.28
CA ILE A 297 -6.57 -11.88 8.76
C ILE A 297 -6.57 -11.95 7.24
N ALA A 298 -5.66 -11.22 6.59
CA ALA A 298 -5.59 -11.16 5.14
C ALA A 298 -4.21 -10.72 4.64
N ASN A 299 -3.91 -11.02 3.38
CA ASN A 299 -2.75 -10.52 2.66
C ASN A 299 -3.20 -9.91 1.32
N LEU A 300 -2.42 -8.94 0.85
CA LEU A 300 -2.49 -8.38 -0.49
C LEU A 300 -1.10 -8.43 -1.12
N GLU A 301 -0.97 -9.16 -2.22
CA GLU A 301 0.25 -9.31 -2.99
C GLU A 301 0.31 -8.27 -4.11
N ILE A 302 1.44 -7.56 -4.19
CA ILE A 302 1.72 -6.55 -5.21
C ILE A 302 3.01 -6.93 -5.90
N SER A 303 2.95 -7.27 -7.18
CA SER A 303 4.15 -7.55 -7.96
C SER A 303 4.70 -6.27 -8.59
N SER A 304 6.01 -6.10 -8.56
CA SER A 304 6.70 -4.90 -9.08
C SER A 304 7.90 -5.32 -9.95
N PRO A 305 7.67 -5.65 -11.24
CA PRO A 305 8.69 -6.26 -12.10
C PRO A 305 9.82 -5.29 -12.47
N GLN A 306 9.61 -3.99 -12.33
CA GLN A 306 10.61 -2.95 -12.60
C GLN A 306 11.52 -2.67 -11.41
N THR A 307 11.32 -3.36 -10.28
CA THR A 307 12.15 -3.24 -9.09
C THR A 307 12.61 -4.60 -8.61
N GLU A 308 13.63 -4.62 -7.75
CA GLU A 308 14.16 -5.88 -7.18
C GLU A 308 13.14 -6.60 -6.31
N TRP A 309 12.26 -5.86 -5.62
CA TRP A 309 11.30 -6.45 -4.70
C TRP A 309 9.86 -6.31 -5.18
N ASP A 310 9.08 -7.33 -4.84
CA ASP A 310 7.63 -7.33 -4.76
C ASP A 310 7.20 -7.01 -3.32
N TYR A 311 5.91 -6.76 -3.11
CA TYR A 311 5.37 -6.41 -1.80
C TYR A 311 4.27 -7.36 -1.36
N ARG A 312 4.18 -7.55 -0.05
CA ARG A 312 3.00 -8.11 0.61
C ARG A 312 2.54 -7.17 1.70
N ILE A 313 1.29 -6.71 1.63
CA ILE A 313 0.63 -6.00 2.72
C ILE A 313 -0.20 -7.01 3.50
N GLY A 314 0.15 -7.23 4.76
CA GLY A 314 -0.53 -8.13 5.69
C GLY A 314 -1.35 -7.35 6.70
N VAL A 315 -2.52 -7.89 7.02
CA VAL A 315 -3.33 -7.50 8.18
C VAL A 315 -3.33 -8.67 9.14
N ASN A 316 -2.84 -8.45 10.36
CA ASN A 316 -2.89 -9.42 11.44
C ASN A 316 -3.62 -8.83 12.64
N LEU A 317 -4.14 -9.71 13.49
CA LEU A 317 -4.60 -9.39 14.83
C LEU A 317 -3.54 -9.87 15.82
N GLU A 318 -2.97 -8.97 16.61
CA GLU A 318 -2.09 -9.30 17.71
C GLU A 318 -2.87 -9.23 19.02
N ILE A 319 -2.89 -10.35 19.74
CA ILE A 319 -3.59 -10.51 21.01
C ILE A 319 -2.52 -10.70 22.09
N SER A 320 -2.43 -9.78 23.06
CA SER A 320 -1.53 -9.97 24.18
C SER A 320 -1.97 -11.18 25.01
N TRP A 321 -1.02 -12.06 25.27
CA TRP A 321 -1.24 -13.24 26.12
C TRP A 321 -1.50 -12.78 27.57
N PRO A 322 -2.61 -13.17 28.22
CA PRO A 322 -2.91 -12.71 29.59
C PRO A 322 -2.33 -13.61 30.69
N GLY A 323 -1.89 -14.83 30.37
CA GLY A 323 -1.46 -15.82 31.37
C GLY A 323 0.03 -15.74 31.75
N ALA A 324 0.40 -16.55 32.75
CA ALA A 324 1.79 -16.75 33.16
C ALA A 324 2.58 -17.52 32.09
N VAL A 325 3.84 -17.19 31.89
CA VAL A 325 4.69 -17.82 30.85
C VAL A 325 5.28 -19.14 31.35
N GLU A 326 5.46 -19.29 32.65
CA GLU A 326 6.07 -20.44 33.31
C GLU A 326 5.25 -21.73 33.14
N ALA A 327 3.94 -21.59 32.92
CA ALA A 327 3.02 -22.70 32.71
C ALA A 327 2.93 -23.14 31.24
N LEU A 328 3.58 -22.42 30.31
CA LEU A 328 3.47 -22.69 28.88
C LEU A 328 4.40 -23.81 28.43
N THR A 329 3.91 -24.65 27.52
CA THR A 329 4.72 -25.70 26.90
C THR A 329 5.41 -25.16 25.65
N PRO A 330 6.76 -25.20 25.56
CA PRO A 330 7.48 -24.76 24.36
C PRO A 330 7.03 -25.53 23.11
N ALA A 331 6.82 -24.82 22.01
CA ALA A 331 6.47 -25.40 20.73
C ALA A 331 7.75 -25.89 20.03
N VAL A 332 7.98 -27.20 20.06
CA VAL A 332 9.19 -27.83 19.49
C VAL A 332 8.81 -28.67 18.27
N GLU A 333 9.53 -28.47 17.16
CA GLU A 333 9.37 -29.31 15.97
C GLU A 333 10.00 -30.70 16.17
N PRO A 334 9.44 -31.77 15.57
CA PRO A 334 10.02 -33.10 15.67
C PRO A 334 11.50 -33.12 15.26
N GLY A 335 12.36 -33.65 16.13
CA GLY A 335 13.81 -33.75 15.89
C GLY A 335 14.61 -32.47 16.12
N ARG A 336 14.00 -31.40 16.62
CA ARG A 336 14.67 -30.15 17.03
C ARG A 336 14.76 -30.02 18.55
N THR A 337 15.72 -29.22 19.02
CA THR A 337 15.82 -28.83 20.44
C THR A 337 15.12 -27.49 20.68
N VAL A 338 14.76 -27.20 21.92
CA VAL A 338 14.14 -25.92 22.32
C VAL A 338 15.04 -24.74 21.91
N GLU A 339 16.34 -24.84 22.12
CA GLU A 339 17.32 -23.80 21.79
C GLU A 339 17.40 -23.57 20.28
N SER A 340 17.24 -24.62 19.48
CA SER A 340 17.22 -24.49 18.02
C SER A 340 15.95 -23.84 17.48
N MET A 341 14.88 -23.77 18.29
CA MET A 341 13.65 -23.05 17.97
C MET A 341 13.75 -21.54 18.27
N GLU A 342 14.71 -21.10 19.08
CA GLU A 342 14.93 -19.69 19.38
C GLU A 342 15.24 -18.90 18.10
N ARG A 343 14.52 -17.79 17.91
CA ARG A 343 14.85 -16.82 16.87
C ARG A 343 15.45 -15.59 17.51
N ARG A 344 16.70 -15.32 17.18
CA ARG A 344 17.42 -14.13 17.63
C ARG A 344 17.28 -13.04 16.58
N LYS A 345 16.72 -11.90 16.98
CA LYS A 345 16.44 -10.77 16.10
C LYS A 345 17.35 -9.61 16.47
N ASP A 346 18.03 -9.07 15.47
CA ASP A 346 18.79 -7.81 15.56
C ASP A 346 18.07 -6.80 14.66
N ARG A 347 17.43 -5.79 15.25
CA ARG A 347 16.44 -4.93 14.58
C ARG A 347 16.76 -3.45 14.71
N MET A 348 16.85 -2.78 13.56
CA MET A 348 16.94 -1.33 13.47
C MET A 348 15.59 -0.78 13.03
N SER A 349 14.96 -0.01 13.90
CA SER A 349 13.63 0.59 13.69
C SER A 349 13.75 2.08 13.44
N TYR A 350 13.04 2.56 12.41
CA TYR A 350 13.02 3.95 11.96
C TYR A 350 11.56 4.42 11.90
N SER A 351 11.15 5.35 12.76
CA SER A 351 9.74 5.78 12.83
C SER A 351 9.56 7.30 12.74
N TRP A 352 8.47 7.73 12.10
CA TRP A 352 8.16 9.15 11.95
C TRP A 352 6.65 9.39 11.96
N LEU A 353 6.27 10.61 12.37
CA LEU A 353 4.87 11.06 12.49
C LEU A 353 3.98 10.18 13.41
N ASN A 354 4.58 9.23 14.14
CA ASN A 354 3.91 8.18 14.90
C ASN A 354 2.89 7.37 14.09
N VAL A 355 3.06 7.29 12.76
CA VAL A 355 2.17 6.53 11.86
C VAL A 355 2.90 5.53 10.98
N TYR A 356 4.20 5.74 10.72
CA TYR A 356 5.02 4.81 9.95
C TYR A 356 6.23 4.36 10.77
N GLN A 357 6.55 3.08 10.66
CA GLN A 357 7.79 2.50 11.17
C GLN A 357 8.38 1.56 10.13
N ILE A 358 9.66 1.70 9.82
CA ILE A 358 10.42 0.76 9.01
C ILE A 358 11.33 -0.04 9.94
N ASP A 359 11.23 -1.36 9.86
CA ASP A 359 12.07 -2.29 10.60
C ASP A 359 12.98 -3.04 9.65
N LEU A 360 14.29 -2.83 9.80
CA LEU A 360 15.32 -3.62 9.13
C LEU A 360 15.85 -4.66 10.13
N THR A 361 15.56 -5.93 9.87
CA THR A 361 15.77 -7.01 10.84
C THR A 361 16.67 -8.11 10.28
N GLN A 362 17.68 -8.51 11.03
CA GLN A 362 18.38 -9.77 10.83
C GLN A 362 17.83 -10.81 11.82
N VAL A 363 17.28 -11.90 11.30
CA VAL A 363 16.78 -13.02 12.09
C VAL A 363 17.76 -14.18 12.00
N SER A 364 18.19 -14.71 13.13
CA SER A 364 19.05 -15.89 13.22
C SER A 364 18.31 -17.02 13.93
N GLN A 365 18.26 -18.19 13.30
CA GLN A 365 17.63 -19.40 13.87
C GLN A 365 18.44 -20.63 13.45
N GLY A 366 18.90 -21.40 14.44
CA GLY A 366 19.89 -22.46 14.20
C GLY A 366 21.13 -21.90 13.49
N GLN A 367 21.48 -22.48 12.33
CA GLN A 367 22.59 -21.99 11.49
C GLN A 367 22.16 -20.98 10.40
N GLY A 368 20.85 -20.76 10.23
CA GLY A 368 20.31 -19.89 9.20
C GLY A 368 20.28 -18.42 9.65
N LYS A 369 20.50 -17.51 8.69
CA LYS A 369 20.27 -16.08 8.83
C LYS A 369 19.34 -15.59 7.72
N ASN A 370 18.33 -14.82 8.09
CA ASN A 370 17.46 -14.13 7.15
C ASN A 370 17.56 -12.62 7.37
N HIS A 371 17.44 -11.84 6.29
CA HIS A 371 17.38 -10.39 6.33
C HIS A 371 16.03 -9.94 5.82
N GLU A 372 15.33 -9.15 6.62
CA GLU A 372 13.94 -8.74 6.40
C GLU A 372 13.84 -7.23 6.48
N LEU A 373 12.93 -6.67 5.68
CA LEU A 373 12.52 -5.26 5.75
C LEU A 373 11.00 -5.23 5.81
N GLU A 374 10.49 -4.51 6.81
CA GLU A 374 9.06 -4.40 7.12
C GLU A 374 8.72 -2.92 7.29
N LEU A 375 7.52 -2.51 6.86
CA LEU A 375 6.96 -1.20 7.11
C LEU A 375 5.61 -1.37 7.80
N GLU A 376 5.50 -0.87 9.01
CA GLU A 376 4.27 -0.90 9.80
C GLU A 376 3.52 0.43 9.68
N LEU A 377 2.20 0.34 9.52
CA LEU A 377 1.27 1.47 9.55
C LEU A 377 0.48 1.43 10.85
N ASP A 378 0.42 2.56 11.56
CA ASP A 378 -0.33 2.67 12.82
C ASP A 378 -1.83 2.41 12.58
N SER A 379 -2.34 1.32 13.15
CA SER A 379 -3.72 0.89 12.94
C SER A 379 -4.73 1.82 13.60
N LYS A 380 -4.35 2.49 14.70
CA LYS A 380 -5.20 3.47 15.37
C LYS A 380 -5.42 4.71 14.49
N ALA A 381 -4.36 5.28 13.93
CA ALA A 381 -4.44 6.40 13.00
C ALA A 381 -5.28 6.05 11.77
N LEU A 382 -5.16 4.82 11.25
CA LEU A 382 -5.98 4.33 10.16
C LEU A 382 -7.47 4.26 10.56
N ILE A 383 -7.79 3.63 11.69
CA ILE A 383 -9.16 3.48 12.18
C ILE A 383 -9.79 4.84 12.47
N ASP A 384 -9.07 5.74 13.14
CA ASP A 384 -9.53 7.09 13.44
C ASP A 384 -9.83 7.87 12.14
N ALA A 385 -8.98 7.73 11.11
CA ALA A 385 -9.23 8.33 9.81
C ALA A 385 -10.44 7.70 9.10
N ALA A 386 -10.61 6.39 9.18
CA ALA A 386 -11.75 5.68 8.59
C ALA A 386 -13.09 6.04 9.27
N ASP A 387 -13.09 6.18 10.59
CA ASP A 387 -14.28 6.58 11.35
C ASP A 387 -14.72 8.00 10.97
N LYS A 388 -13.78 8.91 10.64
CA LYS A 388 -14.09 10.23 10.08
C LYS A 388 -14.70 10.14 8.68
N VAL A 389 -14.19 9.24 7.82
CA VAL A 389 -14.80 8.95 6.50
C VAL A 389 -16.27 8.54 6.69
N LYS A 390 -16.56 7.62 7.62
CA LYS A 390 -17.94 7.15 7.90
C LYS A 390 -18.86 8.26 8.38
N LYS A 391 -18.33 9.28 9.07
CA LYS A 391 -19.08 10.44 9.57
C LYS A 391 -19.23 11.57 8.53
N GLY A 392 -18.59 11.45 7.36
CA GLY A 392 -18.53 12.54 6.38
C GLY A 392 -17.67 13.72 6.85
N GLU A 393 -16.70 13.48 7.73
CA GLU A 393 -15.77 14.48 8.24
C GLU A 393 -14.48 14.54 7.41
N ASP A 394 -13.78 15.67 7.48
CA ASP A 394 -12.45 15.82 6.91
C ASP A 394 -11.50 14.77 7.49
N ASN A 395 -10.84 14.03 6.60
CA ASN A 395 -10.01 12.89 6.97
C ASN A 395 -8.75 12.81 6.10
N ASN A 396 -7.85 11.90 6.49
CA ASN A 396 -6.61 11.63 5.76
C ASN A 396 -6.43 10.12 5.51
N PHE A 397 -7.53 9.36 5.36
CA PHE A 397 -7.47 7.91 5.23
C PHE A 397 -6.63 7.49 4.01
N GLU A 398 -6.96 8.03 2.84
CA GLU A 398 -6.21 7.74 1.60
C GLU A 398 -4.80 8.31 1.65
N GLY A 399 -4.60 9.49 2.25
CA GLY A 399 -3.27 10.09 2.39
C GLY A 399 -2.31 9.24 3.21
N LEU A 400 -2.79 8.60 4.29
CA LEU A 400 -1.99 7.67 5.09
C LEU A 400 -1.53 6.46 4.27
N ILE A 401 -2.44 5.89 3.49
CA ILE A 401 -2.19 4.70 2.68
C ILE A 401 -1.27 5.03 1.49
N ASN A 402 -1.49 6.15 0.83
CA ASN A 402 -0.61 6.66 -0.23
C ASN A 402 0.81 6.86 0.31
N GLY A 403 0.96 7.40 1.53
CA GLY A 403 2.26 7.51 2.19
C GLY A 403 2.92 6.14 2.40
N MET A 404 2.18 5.12 2.85
CA MET A 404 2.71 3.76 2.97
C MET A 404 3.21 3.23 1.63
N VAL A 405 2.36 3.23 0.59
CA VAL A 405 2.70 2.71 -0.76
C VAL A 405 3.88 3.47 -1.37
N ASN A 406 3.94 4.78 -1.20
CA ASN A 406 5.06 5.58 -1.70
C ASN A 406 6.39 5.24 -1.00
N ASN A 407 6.36 4.96 0.31
CA ASN A 407 7.56 4.49 1.00
C ASN A 407 8.01 3.10 0.50
N LEU A 408 7.08 2.20 0.16
CA LEU A 408 7.40 0.92 -0.50
C LEU A 408 8.18 1.13 -1.80
N ARG A 409 7.62 2.00 -2.66
CA ARG A 409 8.19 2.34 -3.97
C ARG A 409 9.55 3.01 -3.86
N VAL A 410 9.73 3.95 -2.92
CA VAL A 410 11.01 4.67 -2.73
C VAL A 410 12.12 3.71 -2.31
N LEU A 411 11.89 2.87 -1.31
CA LEU A 411 12.93 1.94 -0.83
C LEU A 411 13.24 0.83 -1.85
N SER A 412 12.25 0.38 -2.62
CA SER A 412 12.47 -0.59 -3.69
C SER A 412 13.31 0.00 -4.84
N ARG A 413 13.07 1.27 -5.21
CA ARG A 413 13.90 1.95 -6.22
C ARG A 413 15.32 2.19 -5.74
N GLU A 414 15.50 2.53 -4.46
CA GLU A 414 16.82 2.70 -3.86
C GLU A 414 17.66 1.43 -4.01
N ILE A 415 17.08 0.24 -3.82
CA ILE A 415 17.82 -1.00 -3.95
C ILE A 415 18.05 -1.42 -5.41
N THR A 416 17.12 -1.05 -6.29
CA THR A 416 17.12 -1.48 -7.70
C THR A 416 18.31 -0.86 -8.44
N PRO A 417 19.18 -1.68 -9.06
CA PRO A 417 20.25 -1.16 -9.90
C PRO A 417 19.67 -0.32 -11.05
N PRO A 418 20.34 0.76 -11.46
CA PRO A 418 19.94 1.48 -12.67
C PRO A 418 19.99 0.53 -13.87
N ALA A 419 19.00 0.64 -14.76
CA ALA A 419 18.98 -0.15 -15.98
C ALA A 419 20.30 0.05 -16.75
N PRO A 420 20.91 -1.02 -17.30
CA PRO A 420 22.15 -0.89 -18.05
C PRO A 420 21.96 0.09 -19.21
N GLY A 421 22.67 1.23 -19.15
CA GLY A 421 22.62 2.28 -20.18
C GLY A 421 21.91 3.57 -19.80
N VAL A 422 21.31 3.67 -18.60
CA VAL A 422 20.77 4.95 -18.08
C VAL A 422 21.66 5.43 -16.94
N SER A 423 22.66 6.24 -17.27
CA SER A 423 23.36 7.08 -16.29
C SER A 423 22.41 8.22 -15.91
N VAL A 424 22.11 8.35 -14.61
CA VAL A 424 21.39 9.51 -14.06
C VAL A 424 22.30 10.72 -14.04
#